data_AF-H2XLL6-F1
#
_entry.id   AF-H2XLL6-F1
#
_cell.length_a   1.000
_cell.length_b   1.000
_cell.length_c   1.000
_cell.angle_alpha   90.00
_cell.angle_beta   90.00
_cell.angle_gamma   90.00
#
_symmetry.space_group_name_H-M   'P 1'
#
loop_
_entity.id
_entity.type
_entity.pdbx_description
1 polymer ?
#
loop_
_entity_poly.entity_id
_entity_poly.type
_entity_poly.pdbx_seq_one_letter_code
_entity_poly.pdbx_strand_id
1 'polypeptide(L)'
;MRKVVNLLLVLAQVWSVAQSTDQLMTSRGSWKQPSFSQKSKTKLQILYRLCLSKAPDFVYAVAKPSNQSLPFEFSLVVLEMNSGSFLVELERVDQASGWDTMITVDWFLYTGIALVHGKRVFWLPDLSETKTMNQEQSAIYCTNRGAELADIADKETYKLIYNHIAESHMYNTKIRSFVHAWLASKYNPQTRNVTQSNGEPGFNG
;
A
#
# COMPACT_ATOMS: atom_id res chain seq x y z
N MET A 1 16.34 21.68 -62.65
CA MET A 1 15.42 20.62 -62.16
C MET A 1 16.20 19.68 -61.24
N ARG A 2 15.60 19.31 -60.09
CA ARG A 2 16.14 18.45 -59.00
C ARG A 2 17.08 19.18 -58.02
N LYS A 3 16.95 19.09 -56.69
CA LYS A 3 16.14 18.24 -55.81
C LYS A 3 15.58 19.06 -54.65
N VAL A 4 14.28 18.90 -54.39
CA VAL A 4 13.63 19.30 -53.14
C VAL A 4 14.22 18.43 -52.04
N VAL A 5 14.93 19.04 -51.08
CA VAL A 5 15.33 18.35 -49.86
C VAL A 5 14.08 18.24 -49.00
N ASN A 6 13.47 17.05 -49.03
CA ASN A 6 12.41 16.67 -48.09
C ASN A 6 13.03 16.68 -46.69
N LEU A 7 12.76 17.75 -45.94
CA LEU A 7 13.03 17.82 -44.51
C LEU A 7 12.02 16.89 -43.83
N LEU A 8 12.38 15.61 -43.71
CA LEU A 8 11.70 14.66 -42.84
C LEU A 8 11.91 15.14 -41.40
N LEU A 9 10.98 15.95 -40.90
CA LEU A 9 10.79 16.16 -39.47
C LEU A 9 10.43 14.80 -38.85
N VAL A 10 11.45 14.09 -38.38
CA VAL A 10 11.25 13.04 -37.37
C VAL A 10 10.89 13.79 -36.10
N LEU A 11 9.60 14.01 -35.89
CA LEU A 11 9.04 14.34 -34.59
C LEU A 11 9.28 13.13 -33.70
N ALA A 12 10.48 13.06 -33.12
CA ALA A 12 10.73 12.24 -31.96
C ALA A 12 9.85 12.81 -30.84
N GLN A 13 8.62 12.32 -30.77
CA GLN A 13 7.85 12.40 -29.54
C GLN A 13 8.65 11.56 -28.54
N VAL A 14 9.54 12.24 -27.82
CA VAL A 14 10.07 11.74 -26.55
C VAL A 14 8.83 11.53 -25.71
N TRP A 15 8.31 10.29 -25.71
CA TRP A 15 7.39 9.87 -24.69
C TRP A 15 8.17 10.08 -23.41
N SER A 16 7.71 11.07 -22.66
CA SER A 16 8.15 11.39 -21.32
C SER A 16 8.46 10.07 -20.65
N VAL A 17 9.71 9.89 -20.23
CA VAL A 17 10.05 8.85 -19.25
C VAL A 17 8.95 8.94 -18.22
N ALA A 18 8.19 7.86 -18.02
CA ALA A 18 7.21 7.79 -16.96
C ALA A 18 7.99 8.14 -15.71
N GLN A 19 7.87 9.38 -15.28
CA GLN A 19 8.44 9.85 -14.03
C GLN A 19 7.73 8.94 -13.05
N SER A 20 8.45 7.96 -12.51
CA SER A 20 7.94 7.13 -11.44
C SER A 20 7.54 8.14 -10.38
N THR A 21 6.26 8.45 -10.30
CA THR A 21 5.80 9.37 -9.28
C THR A 21 6.05 8.60 -8.01
N ASP A 22 7.07 9.00 -7.25
CA ASP A 22 7.45 8.47 -5.92
C ASP A 22 6.34 8.65 -4.89
N GLN A 23 5.11 8.87 -5.33
CA GLN A 23 3.90 9.00 -4.58
C GLN A 23 3.22 7.63 -4.54
N LEU A 24 3.06 7.11 -3.32
CA LEU A 24 2.18 5.99 -3.08
C LEU A 24 0.78 6.36 -3.58
N MET A 25 0.35 5.71 -4.66
CA MET A 25 -0.99 5.91 -5.21
C MET A 25 -1.93 5.01 -4.42
N THR A 26 -2.61 5.59 -3.43
CA THR A 26 -3.63 4.87 -2.67
C THR A 26 -5.01 5.17 -3.23
N SER A 27 -5.90 4.19 -3.14
CA SER A 27 -7.31 4.39 -3.47
C SER A 27 -8.18 3.52 -2.59
N ARG A 28 -9.40 4.00 -2.35
CA ARG A 28 -10.42 3.29 -1.58
C ARG A 28 -11.70 3.23 -2.39
N GLY A 29 -12.49 2.20 -2.15
CA GLY A 29 -13.81 2.12 -2.73
C GLY A 29 -14.64 1.01 -2.11
N SER A 30 -15.84 0.86 -2.66
CA SER A 30 -16.80 -0.13 -2.21
C SER A 30 -17.52 -0.71 -3.43
N TRP A 31 -17.74 -2.02 -3.42
CA TRP A 31 -18.46 -2.73 -4.46
C TRP A 31 -19.59 -3.55 -3.86
N LYS A 32 -20.80 -3.40 -4.40
CA LYS A 32 -21.99 -4.12 -3.94
C LYS A 32 -22.48 -5.04 -5.06
N GLN A 33 -22.70 -6.32 -4.75
CA GLN A 33 -23.21 -7.30 -5.69
C GLN A 33 -24.00 -8.43 -5.01
N PRO A 34 -24.90 -9.11 -5.74
CA PRO A 34 -25.51 -10.34 -5.26
C PRO A 34 -24.44 -11.44 -5.13
N SER A 35 -24.56 -12.26 -4.10
CA SER A 35 -23.69 -13.40 -3.85
C SER A 35 -24.50 -14.57 -3.32
N PHE A 36 -24.26 -15.73 -3.91
CA PHE A 36 -24.92 -16.97 -3.57
C PHE A 36 -23.88 -18.10 -3.46
N SER A 37 -24.02 -18.94 -2.44
CA SER A 37 -23.29 -20.20 -2.33
C SER A 37 -24.11 -21.21 -1.55
N GLN A 38 -24.04 -22.48 -1.95
CA GLN A 38 -24.55 -23.61 -1.14
C GLN A 38 -23.53 -24.09 -0.10
N LYS A 39 -22.28 -23.62 -0.20
CA LYS A 39 -21.15 -23.96 0.69
C LYS A 39 -20.76 -22.74 1.51
N SER A 40 -19.97 -22.94 2.57
CA SER A 40 -19.41 -21.84 3.36
C SER A 40 -18.38 -20.99 2.59
N LYS A 41 -17.98 -21.38 1.37
CA LYS A 41 -17.00 -20.65 0.55
C LYS A 41 -17.50 -20.41 -0.86
N THR A 42 -17.10 -19.28 -1.44
CA THR A 42 -17.21 -19.03 -2.89
C THR A 42 -16.13 -18.06 -3.36
N LYS A 43 -15.87 -18.02 -4.66
CA LYS A 43 -14.95 -17.04 -5.27
C LYS A 43 -15.74 -15.93 -5.93
N LEU A 44 -15.28 -14.69 -5.76
CA LEU A 44 -15.94 -13.50 -6.32
C LEU A 44 -14.92 -12.56 -6.92
N GLN A 45 -15.28 -11.99 -8.07
CA GLN A 45 -14.51 -10.90 -8.67
C GLN A 45 -15.08 -9.56 -8.18
N ILE A 46 -14.19 -8.67 -7.75
CA ILE A 46 -14.53 -7.34 -7.23
C ILE A 46 -13.90 -6.30 -8.14
N LEU A 47 -14.71 -5.37 -8.65
CA LEU A 47 -14.23 -4.31 -9.54
C LEU A 47 -13.80 -3.08 -8.72
N TYR A 48 -12.65 -2.49 -9.08
CA TYR A 48 -12.24 -1.21 -8.47
C TYR A 48 -13.04 -0.02 -9.01
N ARG A 49 -13.57 -0.13 -10.24
CA ARG A 49 -14.06 1.03 -11.03
C ARG A 49 -13.01 2.14 -11.19
N LEU A 50 -11.74 1.74 -11.31
CA LEU A 50 -10.61 2.62 -11.60
C LEU A 50 -9.95 2.18 -12.91
N CYS A 51 -9.39 3.14 -13.64
CA CYS A 51 -8.60 2.89 -14.85
C CYS A 51 -7.10 2.78 -14.49
N LEU A 52 -6.72 1.73 -13.76
CA LEU A 52 -5.31 1.51 -13.42
C LEU A 52 -4.56 1.01 -14.66
N SER A 53 -3.36 1.55 -14.91
CA SER A 53 -2.51 1.13 -16.03
C SER A 53 -1.84 -0.24 -15.80
N LYS A 54 -1.74 -0.68 -14.54
CA LYS A 54 -1.24 -2.00 -14.12
C LYS A 54 -2.00 -2.48 -12.88
N ALA A 55 -1.83 -3.76 -12.51
CA ALA A 55 -2.34 -4.28 -11.25
C ALA A 55 -1.74 -3.50 -10.05
N PRO A 56 -2.52 -3.27 -8.97
CA PRO A 56 -1.97 -2.71 -7.74
C PRO A 56 -0.98 -3.70 -7.12
N ASP A 57 -0.03 -3.16 -6.36
CA ASP A 57 0.97 -3.95 -5.66
C ASP A 57 0.37 -4.60 -4.38
N PHE A 58 -0.75 -4.06 -3.88
CA PHE A 58 -1.49 -4.61 -2.75
C PHE A 58 -2.97 -4.18 -2.74
N VAL A 59 -3.82 -5.06 -2.22
CA VAL A 59 -5.23 -4.80 -1.91
C VAL A 59 -5.56 -5.36 -0.53
N TYR A 60 -6.19 -4.54 0.29
CA TYR A 60 -6.91 -4.96 1.49
C TYR A 60 -8.40 -4.82 1.25
N ALA A 61 -9.18 -5.82 1.62
CA ALA A 61 -10.63 -5.79 1.47
C ALA A 61 -11.33 -6.48 2.63
N VAL A 62 -12.53 -6.00 2.93
CA VAL A 62 -13.45 -6.57 3.93
C VAL A 62 -14.82 -6.73 3.31
N ALA A 63 -15.50 -7.82 3.68
CA ALA A 63 -16.85 -8.11 3.20
C ALA A 63 -17.86 -8.08 4.35
N LYS A 64 -19.06 -7.59 4.06
CA LYS A 64 -20.19 -7.58 4.99
C LYS A 64 -21.50 -7.81 4.23
N PRO A 65 -22.54 -8.38 4.86
CA PRO A 65 -23.87 -8.38 4.26
C PRO A 65 -24.32 -6.92 4.07
N SER A 66 -24.88 -6.61 2.90
CA SER A 66 -25.42 -5.27 2.66
C SER A 66 -26.63 -4.97 3.55
N ASN A 67 -27.39 -5.99 3.93
CA ASN A 67 -28.42 -5.90 4.97
C ASN A 67 -27.81 -6.31 6.31
N GLN A 68 -27.57 -5.33 7.19
CA GLN A 68 -26.94 -5.56 8.49
C GLN A 68 -27.82 -6.30 9.51
N SER A 69 -29.11 -6.47 9.23
CA SER A 69 -29.99 -7.31 10.06
C SER A 69 -29.77 -8.80 9.84
N LEU A 70 -28.98 -9.20 8.82
CA LEU A 70 -28.63 -10.60 8.60
C LEU A 70 -27.46 -11.00 9.51
N PRO A 71 -27.48 -12.22 10.09
CA PRO A 71 -26.47 -12.68 11.03
C PRO A 71 -25.17 -13.14 10.33
N PHE A 72 -24.94 -12.78 9.07
CA PHE A 72 -23.85 -13.34 8.28
C PHE A 72 -22.54 -12.61 8.60
N GLU A 73 -21.53 -13.37 8.98
CA GLU A 73 -20.17 -12.89 9.13
C GLU A 73 -19.29 -13.48 8.04
N PHE A 74 -18.50 -12.62 7.39
CA PHE A 74 -17.64 -13.04 6.29
C PHE A 74 -16.17 -12.76 6.60
N SER A 75 -15.32 -13.73 6.28
CA SER A 75 -13.90 -13.51 6.06
C SER A 75 -13.61 -13.46 4.56
N LEU A 76 -12.57 -12.72 4.18
CA LEU A 76 -12.19 -12.50 2.79
C LEU A 76 -10.69 -12.64 2.65
N VAL A 77 -10.25 -13.39 1.64
CA VAL A 77 -8.85 -13.49 1.24
C VAL A 77 -8.72 -13.06 -0.22
N VAL A 78 -7.82 -12.12 -0.49
CA VAL A 78 -7.47 -11.72 -1.86
C VAL A 78 -6.58 -12.80 -2.45
N LEU A 79 -6.99 -13.37 -3.59
CA LEU A 79 -6.27 -14.43 -4.29
C LEU A 79 -5.41 -13.87 -5.42
N GLU A 80 -5.99 -12.96 -6.22
CA GLU A 80 -5.35 -12.41 -7.41
C GLU A 80 -5.72 -10.94 -7.60
N MET A 81 -4.80 -10.14 -8.14
CA MET A 81 -5.00 -8.72 -8.41
C MET A 81 -4.71 -8.43 -9.88
N ASN A 82 -5.63 -7.76 -10.55
CA ASN A 82 -5.50 -7.27 -11.92
C ASN A 82 -5.63 -5.74 -11.94
N SER A 83 -5.49 -5.09 -13.09
CA SER A 83 -5.63 -3.63 -13.19
C SER A 83 -7.06 -3.13 -12.97
N GLY A 84 -8.08 -3.89 -13.37
CA GLY A 84 -9.49 -3.48 -13.23
C GLY A 84 -10.23 -4.10 -12.05
N SER A 85 -9.68 -5.15 -11.44
CA SER A 85 -10.37 -5.97 -10.45
C SER A 85 -9.42 -6.81 -9.60
N PHE A 86 -9.97 -7.46 -8.58
CA PHE A 86 -9.31 -8.52 -7.82
C PHE A 86 -10.26 -9.70 -7.60
N LEU A 87 -9.68 -10.90 -7.54
CA LEU A 87 -10.39 -12.13 -7.20
C LEU A 87 -10.22 -12.39 -5.71
N VAL A 88 -11.32 -12.74 -5.05
CA VAL A 88 -11.32 -13.09 -3.63
C VAL A 88 -11.93 -14.47 -3.40
N GLU A 89 -11.48 -15.15 -2.35
CA GLU A 89 -12.26 -16.18 -1.69
C GLU A 89 -13.03 -15.54 -0.53
N LEU A 90 -14.35 -15.67 -0.57
CA LEU A 90 -15.25 -15.24 0.49
C LEU A 90 -15.69 -16.48 1.27
N GLU A 91 -15.52 -16.44 2.59
CA GLU A 91 -15.94 -17.50 3.49
C GLU A 91 -16.91 -16.95 4.52
N ARG A 92 -18.04 -17.64 4.72
CA ARG A 92 -18.94 -17.38 5.82
C ARG A 92 -18.38 -18.04 7.09
N VAL A 93 -18.15 -17.26 8.14
CA VAL A 93 -17.44 -17.70 9.35
C VAL A 93 -18.33 -17.88 10.57
N ASP A 94 -19.55 -17.34 10.56
CA ASP A 94 -20.51 -17.56 11.65
C ASP A 94 -21.07 -18.99 11.64
N GLN A 95 -21.19 -19.62 10.47
CA GLN A 95 -21.59 -21.02 10.34
C GLN A 95 -21.10 -21.65 9.04
N ALA A 96 -20.92 -22.97 9.04
CA ALA A 96 -20.47 -23.76 7.90
C ALA A 96 -21.60 -24.06 6.88
N SER A 97 -22.37 -23.04 6.49
CA SER A 97 -23.46 -23.18 5.51
C SER A 97 -23.41 -22.11 4.44
N GLY A 98 -24.24 -22.29 3.42
CA GLY A 98 -24.40 -21.35 2.32
C GLY A 98 -25.04 -20.01 2.72
N TRP A 99 -25.22 -19.16 1.72
CA TRP A 99 -25.95 -17.90 1.82
C TRP A 99 -26.56 -17.52 0.48
N ASP A 100 -27.55 -16.63 0.55
CA ASP A 100 -28.10 -15.91 -0.59
C ASP A 100 -28.40 -14.47 -0.13
N THR A 101 -27.54 -13.52 -0.52
CA THR A 101 -27.72 -12.12 -0.14
C THR A 101 -26.92 -11.16 -1.01
N MET A 102 -27.20 -9.87 -0.87
CA MET A 102 -26.31 -8.82 -1.34
C MET A 102 -25.15 -8.66 -0.37
N ILE A 103 -23.93 -8.65 -0.90
CA ILE A 103 -22.72 -8.33 -0.13
C ILE A 103 -22.18 -6.97 -0.54
N THR A 104 -21.56 -6.29 0.41
CA THR A 104 -20.74 -5.11 0.19
C THR A 104 -19.30 -5.45 0.51
N VAL A 105 -18.40 -5.19 -0.44
CA VAL A 105 -16.95 -5.34 -0.26
C VAL A 105 -16.32 -3.96 -0.28
N ASP A 106 -15.84 -3.53 0.88
CA ASP A 106 -15.06 -2.30 1.02
C ASP A 106 -13.58 -2.64 0.84
N TRP A 107 -12.87 -1.83 0.06
CA TRP A 107 -11.48 -2.10 -0.29
C TRP A 107 -10.59 -0.86 -0.24
N PHE A 108 -9.30 -1.12 -0.04
CA PHE A 108 -8.19 -0.19 -0.10
C PHE A 108 -7.09 -0.83 -0.94
N LEU A 109 -6.48 -0.06 -1.83
CA LEU A 109 -5.35 -0.52 -2.64
C LEU A 109 -4.22 0.49 -2.60
N TYR A 110 -3.02 0.02 -2.94
CA TYR A 110 -1.94 0.91 -3.32
C TYR A 110 -1.14 0.37 -4.52
N THR A 111 -0.55 1.31 -5.25
CA THR A 111 0.45 1.05 -6.29
C THR A 111 1.73 1.81 -5.92
N GLY A 112 2.87 1.11 -5.92
CA GLY A 112 4.18 1.63 -5.53
C GLY A 112 4.96 0.67 -4.63
N ILE A 113 6.15 1.11 -4.20
CA ILE A 113 7.01 0.34 -3.28
C ILE A 113 6.55 0.61 -1.85
N ALA A 114 5.96 -0.39 -1.20
CA ALA A 114 5.65 -0.35 0.22
C ALA A 114 5.76 -1.75 0.83
N LEU A 115 5.96 -1.80 2.14
CA LEU A 115 6.13 -3.01 2.94
C LEU A 115 4.87 -3.22 3.78
N VAL A 116 4.43 -4.47 3.94
CA VAL A 116 3.22 -4.79 4.70
C VAL A 116 3.57 -5.70 5.86
N HIS A 117 3.18 -5.31 7.08
CA HIS A 117 3.29 -6.14 8.27
C HIS A 117 2.20 -5.77 9.28
N GLY A 118 1.61 -6.77 9.96
CA GLY A 118 0.64 -6.53 11.02
C GLY A 118 -0.57 -5.65 10.63
N LYS A 119 -1.09 -5.82 9.39
CA LYS A 119 -2.16 -4.99 8.79
C LYS A 119 -1.79 -3.49 8.60
N ARG A 120 -0.51 -3.14 8.70
CA ARG A 120 0.03 -1.80 8.41
C ARG A 120 0.76 -1.81 7.08
N VAL A 121 0.70 -0.69 6.37
CA VAL A 121 1.47 -0.43 5.15
C VAL A 121 2.53 0.60 5.49
N PHE A 122 3.80 0.23 5.35
CA PHE A 122 4.95 1.09 5.53
C PHE A 122 5.44 1.53 4.16
N TRP A 123 5.39 2.83 3.91
CA TRP A 123 5.85 3.41 2.67
C TRP A 123 7.07 4.29 2.95
N LEU A 124 8.13 4.09 2.17
CA LEU A 124 9.34 4.88 2.24
C LEU A 124 9.36 5.80 1.00
N PRO A 125 9.04 7.10 1.17
CA PRO A 125 9.13 8.04 0.07
C PRO A 125 10.56 8.16 -0.43
N ASP A 126 10.75 8.10 -1.76
CA ASP A 126 11.92 8.65 -2.45
C ASP A 126 13.28 8.04 -2.01
N LEU A 127 13.59 6.87 -2.58
CA LEU A 127 14.88 6.20 -2.36
C LEU A 127 16.03 6.85 -3.16
N SER A 128 15.72 7.81 -4.03
CA SER A 128 16.66 8.45 -4.96
C SER A 128 17.13 9.83 -4.52
N GLU A 129 16.26 10.63 -3.88
CA GLU A 129 16.59 11.95 -3.35
C GLU A 129 16.43 11.98 -1.83
N THR A 130 17.55 11.90 -1.14
CA THR A 130 17.60 12.15 0.30
C THR A 130 17.24 13.60 0.63
N LYS A 131 16.19 13.81 1.42
CA LYS A 131 15.82 15.13 1.93
C LYS A 131 16.17 15.24 3.41
N THR A 132 16.93 16.26 3.76
CA THR A 132 17.20 16.58 5.17
C THR A 132 15.97 17.31 5.71
N MET A 133 15.20 16.62 6.55
CA MET A 133 14.04 17.17 7.26
C MET A 133 14.20 16.88 8.75
N ASN A 134 13.58 17.69 9.62
CA ASN A 134 13.37 17.33 11.02
C ASN A 134 12.08 16.49 11.19
N GLN A 135 11.85 15.96 12.40
CA GLN A 135 10.70 15.08 12.66
C GLN A 135 9.35 15.75 12.35
N GLU A 136 9.17 17.03 12.70
CA GLU A 136 7.92 17.77 12.44
C GLU A 136 7.67 17.95 10.94
N GLN A 137 8.70 18.34 10.19
CA GLN A 137 8.65 18.47 8.74
C GLN A 137 8.35 17.13 8.07
N SER A 138 8.94 16.04 8.55
CA SER A 138 8.65 14.69 8.05
C SER A 138 7.21 14.25 8.36
N ALA A 139 6.69 14.59 9.55
CA ALA A 139 5.28 14.34 9.88
C ALA A 139 4.34 15.07 8.93
N ILE A 140 4.56 16.38 8.71
CA ILE A 140 3.79 17.18 7.75
C ILE A 140 3.91 16.59 6.33
N TYR A 141 5.11 16.16 5.93
CA TYR A 141 5.34 15.55 4.63
C TYR A 141 4.51 14.28 4.41
N CYS A 142 4.43 13.41 5.43
CA CYS A 142 3.60 12.20 5.41
C CYS A 142 2.10 12.53 5.41
N THR A 143 1.65 13.44 6.29
CA THR A 143 0.24 13.85 6.40
C THR A 143 -0.30 14.43 5.10
N ASN A 144 0.49 15.28 4.43
CA ASN A 144 0.12 15.87 3.13
C ASN A 144 -0.04 14.81 2.02
N ARG A 145 0.34 13.55 2.27
CA ARG A 145 0.21 12.42 1.36
C ARG A 145 -0.74 11.33 1.89
N GLY A 146 -1.56 11.66 2.89
CA GLY A 146 -2.55 10.74 3.46
C GLY A 146 -1.94 9.61 4.28
N ALA A 147 -0.73 9.81 4.80
CA ALA A 147 -0.02 8.88 5.68
C ALA A 147 0.37 9.57 6.99
N GLU A 148 1.00 8.83 7.89
CA GLU A 148 1.58 9.34 9.13
C GLU A 148 2.98 8.77 9.33
N LEU A 149 3.77 9.36 10.24
CA LEU A 149 5.04 8.75 10.63
C LEU A 149 4.78 7.41 11.29
N ALA A 150 5.60 6.42 10.95
CA ALA A 150 5.40 5.06 11.44
C ALA A 150 5.90 4.89 12.88
N ASP A 151 5.14 4.14 13.67
CA ASP A 151 5.63 3.47 14.88
C ASP A 151 6.09 2.05 14.54
N ILE A 152 7.22 1.65 15.13
CA ILE A 152 7.77 0.30 15.04
C ILE A 152 7.63 -0.38 16.40
N ALA A 153 6.68 -1.30 16.50
CA ALA A 153 6.35 -1.99 17.74
C ALA A 153 7.25 -3.19 18.02
N ASP A 154 7.75 -3.85 16.97
CA ASP A 154 8.39 -5.15 17.06
C ASP A 154 9.63 -5.27 16.13
N LYS A 155 10.42 -6.31 16.43
CA LYS A 155 11.71 -6.58 15.76
C LYS A 155 11.52 -7.01 14.31
N GLU A 156 10.43 -7.68 14.01
CA GLU A 156 10.07 -8.21 12.70
C GLU A 156 9.79 -7.05 11.73
N THR A 157 8.98 -6.09 12.16
CA THR A 157 8.72 -4.83 11.45
C THR A 157 10.01 -4.05 11.24
N TYR A 158 10.82 -3.90 12.29
CA TYR A 158 12.11 -3.20 12.19
C TYR A 158 13.00 -3.83 11.13
N LYS A 159 13.20 -5.16 11.19
CA LYS A 159 14.03 -5.89 10.22
C LYS A 159 13.51 -5.78 8.80
N LEU A 160 12.20 -5.84 8.61
CA LEU A 160 11.57 -5.69 7.30
C LEU A 160 11.92 -4.33 6.67
N ILE A 161 11.75 -3.25 7.43
CA ILE A 161 12.06 -1.89 6.99
C ILE A 161 13.56 -1.71 6.79
N TYR A 162 14.38 -2.15 7.74
CA TYR A 162 15.84 -2.04 7.69
C TYR A 162 16.42 -2.74 6.47
N ASN A 163 16.06 -4.00 6.24
CA ASN A 163 16.55 -4.77 5.10
C ASN A 163 16.14 -4.13 3.78
N HIS A 164 14.89 -3.67 3.67
CA HIS A 164 14.44 -2.97 2.47
C HIS A 164 15.25 -1.70 2.22
N ILE A 165 15.52 -0.88 3.24
CA ILE A 165 16.37 0.32 3.10
C ILE A 165 17.79 -0.07 2.70
N ALA A 166 18.38 -1.09 3.33
CA ALA A 166 19.74 -1.53 3.09
C ALA A 166 19.94 -2.13 1.67
N GLU A 167 18.94 -2.81 1.14
CA GLU A 167 18.96 -3.38 -0.21
C GLU A 167 18.68 -2.31 -1.29
N SER A 168 17.72 -1.42 -1.03
CA SER A 168 17.30 -0.38 -1.98
C SER A 168 18.29 0.77 -2.10
N HIS A 169 18.91 1.17 -0.98
CA HIS A 169 20.01 2.10 -0.99
C HIS A 169 21.30 1.31 -1.18
N MET A 170 21.69 1.13 -2.43
CA MET A 170 23.08 0.81 -2.71
C MET A 170 23.93 1.96 -2.12
N TYR A 171 24.62 1.72 -1.00
CA TYR A 171 25.69 2.57 -0.44
C TYR A 171 26.88 2.74 -1.41
N ASN A 172 26.67 2.53 -2.70
CA ASN A 172 27.63 2.45 -3.78
C ASN A 172 28.03 3.84 -4.33
N THR A 173 27.51 4.92 -3.75
CA THR A 173 28.04 6.26 -3.99
C THR A 173 28.78 6.74 -2.75
N LYS A 174 30.07 7.07 -2.91
CA LYS A 174 31.05 7.41 -1.85
C LYS A 174 30.70 8.61 -0.95
N ILE A 175 29.48 9.15 -1.03
CA ILE A 175 29.11 10.44 -0.43
C ILE A 175 28.24 10.26 0.82
N ARG A 176 27.57 9.11 1.03
CA ARG A 176 26.68 8.90 2.18
C ARG A 176 26.91 7.53 2.83
N SER A 177 27.31 7.54 4.10
CA SER A 177 27.58 6.33 4.88
C SER A 177 26.40 5.86 5.73
N PHE A 178 25.30 6.62 5.79
CA PHE A 178 24.11 6.27 6.58
C PHE A 178 22.84 6.93 6.02
N VAL A 179 21.70 6.32 6.32
CA VAL A 179 20.35 6.84 6.09
C VAL A 179 19.66 6.95 7.44
N HIS A 180 19.07 8.11 7.73
CA HIS A 180 18.19 8.29 8.88
C HIS A 180 16.73 8.37 8.40
N ALA A 181 15.86 7.58 9.01
CA ALA A 181 14.42 7.67 8.83
C ALA A 181 13.79 8.16 10.14
N TRP A 182 12.94 9.19 10.05
CA TRP A 182 12.17 9.64 11.20
C TRP A 182 11.03 8.67 11.48
N LEU A 183 10.82 8.35 12.76
CA LEU A 183 9.70 7.57 13.26
C LEU A 183 8.77 8.48 14.09
N ALA A 184 7.55 8.02 14.35
CA ALA A 184 6.64 8.72 15.27
C ALA A 184 7.04 8.52 16.75
N SER A 185 7.75 7.42 17.03
CA SER A 185 8.17 7.06 18.37
C SER A 185 9.19 8.05 18.96
N LYS A 186 9.23 8.09 20.29
CA LYS A 186 10.17 8.91 21.06
C LYS A 186 11.17 8.02 21.77
N TYR A 187 12.43 8.42 21.75
CA TYR A 187 13.50 7.76 22.47
C TYR A 187 13.87 8.55 23.73
N ASN A 188 13.86 7.90 24.89
CA ASN A 188 14.37 8.47 26.13
C ASN A 188 15.82 7.98 26.37
N PRO A 189 16.84 8.86 26.32
CA PRO A 189 18.24 8.45 26.46
C PRO A 189 18.61 8.02 27.88
N GLN A 190 17.86 8.46 28.90
CA GLN A 190 18.14 8.11 30.30
C GLN A 190 17.70 6.68 30.61
N THR A 191 16.51 6.30 30.14
CA THR A 191 15.95 4.96 30.37
C THR A 191 16.24 3.98 29.23
N ARG A 192 16.73 4.48 28.08
CA ARG A 192 16.89 3.75 26.81
C ARG A 192 15.60 3.13 26.29
N ASN A 193 14.45 3.66 26.70
CA ASN A 193 13.15 3.19 26.25
C ASN A 193 12.70 3.94 25.00
N VAL A 194 12.06 3.20 24.10
CA VAL A 194 11.31 3.75 22.98
C VAL A 194 9.83 3.68 23.33
N THR A 195 9.11 4.78 23.12
CA THR A 195 7.66 4.86 23.34
C THR A 195 7.00 5.25 22.02
N GLN A 196 6.04 4.43 21.58
CA GLN A 196 5.25 4.69 20.39
C GLN A 196 4.39 5.95 20.56
N SER A 197 3.87 6.50 19.47
CA SER A 197 3.02 7.71 19.50
C SER A 197 1.75 7.53 20.32
N ASN A 198 1.24 6.30 20.45
CA ASN A 198 0.09 5.94 21.27
C ASN A 198 0.42 5.70 22.76
N GLY A 199 1.68 5.84 23.17
CA GLY A 199 2.14 5.63 24.55
C GLY A 199 2.60 4.20 24.87
N GLU A 200 2.42 3.24 23.97
CA GLU A 200 2.86 1.85 24.17
C GLU A 200 4.38 1.70 24.02
N PRO A 201 4.99 0.64 24.59
CA PRO A 201 6.40 0.33 24.35
C PRO A 201 6.70 0.13 22.86
N GLY A 202 7.75 0.74 22.36
CA GLY A 202 8.26 0.54 21.00
C GLY A 202 9.53 -0.32 20.97
N PHE A 203 9.91 -0.75 19.77
CA PHE A 203 11.15 -1.50 19.57
C PHE A 203 12.35 -0.55 19.51
N ASN A 204 13.36 -0.82 20.34
CA ASN A 204 14.66 -0.14 20.32
C ASN A 204 15.65 -1.02 19.54
N GLY A 205 15.86 -0.69 18.26
CA GLY A 205 16.64 -1.47 17.30
C GLY A 205 18.14 -1.36 17.43
#